data_AF-A0A9W4XBE4-F1
#
_entry.id   AF-A0A9W4XBE4-F1
#
_cell.length_a   1.000
_cell.length_b   1.000
_cell.length_c   1.000
_cell.angle_alpha   90.00
_cell.angle_beta   90.00
_cell.angle_gamma   90.00
#
_symmetry.space_group_name_H-M   'P 1'
#
loop_
_entity.id
_entity.type
_entity.pdbx_description
1 polymer ?
#
loop_
_entity_poly.entity_id
_entity_poly.type
_entity_poly.pdbx_seq_one_letter_code
_entity_poly.pdbx_strand_id
1 'polypeptide(L)'
;MQLSISGNSSKNSKNYLRRIYNLWYEFENKVSNESKVANSLDKLEAQIQHNEADIETSWLDIEKKMLFTLDKHVIFNYLLTILKDVIVQEGITKLKSAELSN
;
A
#
# COMPACT_ATOMS: atom_id res chain seq x y z
N MET A 1 0.68 -6.77 53.82
CA MET A 1 1.52 -7.58 52.92
C MET A 1 1.50 -6.91 51.56
N GLN A 2 2.59 -6.22 51.18
CA GLN A 2 2.70 -5.52 49.90
C GLN A 2 3.06 -6.55 48.82
N LEU A 3 2.14 -6.83 47.89
CA LEU A 3 2.42 -7.64 46.71
C LEU A 3 3.03 -6.73 45.63
N SER A 4 4.33 -6.86 45.47
CA SER A 4 5.17 -6.20 44.49
C SER A 4 4.86 -6.71 43.06
N ILE A 5 3.97 -6.00 42.36
CA ILE A 5 3.78 -6.17 40.91
C ILE A 5 4.16 -4.87 40.20
N SER A 6 5.46 -4.60 40.06
CA SER A 6 5.94 -3.48 39.22
C SER A 6 7.06 -3.86 38.23
N GLY A 7 7.46 -5.13 38.15
CA GLY A 7 8.61 -5.56 37.35
C GLY A 7 8.34 -6.08 35.93
N ASN A 8 7.14 -6.58 35.63
CA ASN A 8 6.92 -7.43 34.43
C ASN A 8 6.20 -6.74 33.25
N SER A 9 5.40 -5.70 33.50
CA SER A 9 4.71 -4.95 32.43
C SER A 9 5.65 -4.10 31.59
N SER A 10 6.66 -3.50 32.23
CA SER A 10 7.67 -2.63 31.58
C SER A 10 8.60 -3.40 30.63
N LYS A 11 9.07 -4.59 31.03
CA LYS A 11 9.91 -5.46 30.17
C LYS A 11 9.15 -5.97 28.95
N ASN A 12 7.91 -6.42 29.14
CA ASN A 12 7.07 -6.86 28.03
C ASN A 12 6.76 -5.70 27.07
N SER A 13 6.40 -4.52 27.58
CA SER A 13 6.19 -3.32 26.76
C SER A 13 7.44 -2.95 25.94
N LYS A 14 8.64 -2.96 26.55
CA LYS A 14 9.90 -2.73 25.83
C LYS A 14 10.16 -3.78 24.74
N ASN A 15 9.80 -5.04 24.95
CA ASN A 15 9.89 -6.09 23.94
C ASN A 15 8.90 -5.87 22.78
N TYR A 16 7.67 -5.43 23.06
CA TYR A 16 6.69 -5.10 22.02
C TYR A 16 7.14 -3.91 21.16
N LEU A 17 7.57 -2.81 21.78
CA LEU A 17 8.08 -1.64 21.07
C LEU A 17 9.24 -2.01 20.14
N ARG A 18 10.17 -2.85 20.63
CA ARG A 18 11.29 -3.32 19.81
C ARG A 18 10.84 -4.21 18.64
N ARG A 19 9.83 -5.06 18.83
CA ARG A 19 9.26 -5.85 17.73
C ARG A 19 8.61 -4.98 16.66
N ILE A 20 7.82 -3.98 17.06
CA ILE A 20 7.18 -3.04 16.13
C ILE A 20 8.25 -2.25 15.37
N TYR A 21 9.27 -1.76 16.05
CA TYR A 21 10.39 -1.05 15.42
C TYR A 21 11.09 -1.91 14.36
N ASN A 22 11.39 -3.17 14.71
CA ASN A 22 12.03 -4.09 13.77
C ASN A 22 11.14 -4.38 12.56
N LEU A 23 9.84 -4.60 12.76
CA LEU A 23 8.88 -4.83 11.67
C LEU A 23 8.75 -3.60 10.76
N TRP A 24 8.71 -2.40 11.33
CA TRP A 24 8.68 -1.16 10.56
C TRP A 24 9.96 -1.00 9.74
N TYR A 25 11.13 -1.23 10.34
CA TYR A 25 12.40 -1.16 9.63
C TYR A 25 12.50 -2.21 8.50
N GLU A 26 12.02 -3.43 8.74
CA GLU A 26 11.93 -4.49 7.73
C GLU A 26 10.98 -4.12 6.58
N PHE A 27 9.86 -3.47 6.90
CA PHE A 27 8.88 -2.98 5.94
C PHE A 27 9.45 -1.89 5.04
N GLU A 28 10.00 -0.83 5.63
CA GLU A 28 10.56 0.32 4.90
C GLU A 28 11.72 -0.09 3.98
N ASN A 29 12.59 -0.99 4.46
CA ASN A 29 13.73 -1.47 3.67
C ASN A 29 13.38 -2.62 2.71
N LYS A 30 12.13 -3.11 2.70
CA LYS A 30 11.63 -4.15 1.79
C LYS A 30 12.52 -5.39 1.77
N VAL A 31 12.99 -5.78 2.97
CA VAL A 31 14.00 -6.83 3.13
C VAL A 31 13.42 -8.22 2.87
N SER A 32 12.26 -8.52 3.46
CA SER A 32 11.56 -9.80 3.33
C SER A 32 10.62 -9.83 2.11
N ASN A 33 10.13 -11.02 1.77
CA ASN A 33 9.13 -11.14 0.72
C ASN A 33 7.79 -10.57 1.18
N GLU A 34 7.47 -10.75 2.46
CA GLU A 34 6.28 -10.24 3.13
C GLU A 34 6.26 -8.71 3.12
N SER A 35 7.39 -8.04 3.41
CA SER A 35 7.46 -6.59 3.33
C SER A 35 7.33 -6.06 1.92
N LYS A 36 7.91 -6.75 0.92
CA LYS A 36 7.71 -6.41 -0.50
C LYS A 36 6.24 -6.52 -0.88
N VAL A 37 5.58 -7.62 -0.53
CA VAL A 37 4.15 -7.84 -0.80
C VAL A 37 3.29 -6.77 -0.12
N ALA A 38 3.53 -6.50 1.17
CA ALA A 38 2.79 -5.48 1.89
C ALA A 38 3.00 -4.08 1.29
N ASN A 39 4.22 -3.75 0.84
CA ASN A 39 4.51 -2.49 0.16
C ASN A 39 3.84 -2.39 -1.21
N SER A 40 3.77 -3.49 -1.95
CA SER A 40 3.01 -3.53 -3.21
C SER A 40 1.54 -3.31 -2.99
N LEU A 41 0.96 -3.98 -1.99
CA LEU A 41 -0.46 -3.83 -1.65
C LEU A 41 -0.78 -2.40 -1.22
N ASP A 42 0.06 -1.76 -0.40
CA ASP A 42 -0.06 -0.33 -0.04
C ASP A 42 -0.15 0.58 -1.28
N LYS A 43 0.69 0.33 -2.29
CA LYS A 43 0.69 1.12 -3.53
C LYS A 43 -0.51 0.84 -4.42
N LEU A 44 -0.96 -0.42 -4.49
CA LEU A 44 -2.15 -0.80 -5.24
C LEU A 44 -3.43 -0.24 -4.59
N GLU A 45 -3.49 -0.24 -3.26
CA GLU A 45 -4.60 0.33 -2.49
C GLU A 45 -4.74 1.83 -2.73
N ALA A 46 -3.64 2.58 -2.71
CA ALA A 46 -3.65 3.99 -3.06
C ALA A 46 -4.19 4.24 -4.49
N GLN A 47 -3.86 3.36 -5.44
CA GLN A 47 -4.41 3.47 -6.80
C GLN A 47 -5.91 3.17 -6.84
N ILE A 48 -6.38 2.16 -6.09
CA ILE A 48 -7.82 1.84 -6.00
C ILE A 48 -8.58 3.03 -5.44
N GLN A 49 -8.08 3.67 -4.37
CA GLN A 49 -8.70 4.89 -3.84
C GLN A 49 -8.75 6.02 -4.87
N HIS A 50 -7.68 6.23 -5.64
CA HIS A 50 -7.67 7.19 -6.74
C HIS A 50 -8.70 6.82 -7.84
N ASN A 51 -8.84 5.54 -8.16
CA ASN A 51 -9.84 5.04 -9.11
C ASN A 51 -11.27 5.31 -8.63
N GLU A 52 -11.53 5.29 -7.33
CA GLU A 52 -12.85 5.63 -6.77
C GLU A 52 -13.11 7.14 -6.72
N ALA A 53 -12.07 7.95 -6.50
CA ALA A 53 -12.17 9.42 -6.43
C ALA A 53 -12.69 10.05 -7.73
N ASP A 54 -13.44 11.15 -7.60
CA ASP A 54 -14.08 11.84 -8.73
C ASP A 54 -13.06 12.34 -9.78
N ILE A 55 -13.34 12.06 -11.06
CA ILE A 55 -12.40 12.34 -12.16
C ILE A 55 -12.28 13.84 -12.42
N GLU A 56 -13.39 14.59 -12.35
CA GLU A 56 -13.41 16.00 -12.76
C GLU A 56 -12.61 16.90 -11.83
N THR A 57 -12.52 16.53 -10.55
CA THR A 57 -11.91 17.34 -9.50
C THR A 57 -10.56 16.83 -9.03
N SER A 58 -10.26 15.54 -9.21
CA SER A 58 -9.12 14.89 -8.55
C SER A 58 -8.09 14.26 -9.49
N TRP A 59 -8.26 14.36 -10.82
CA TRP A 59 -7.35 13.70 -11.77
C TRP A 59 -6.58 14.72 -12.64
N LEU A 60 -5.39 15.07 -12.18
CA LEU A 60 -4.41 15.83 -12.95
C LEU A 60 -3.79 14.96 -14.06
N ASP A 61 -3.30 15.59 -15.12
CA ASP A 61 -2.68 14.87 -16.25
C ASP A 61 -1.45 14.05 -15.86
N ILE A 62 -0.77 14.42 -14.76
CA ILE A 62 0.33 13.63 -14.21
C ILE A 62 -0.16 12.35 -13.52
N GLU A 63 -1.32 12.38 -12.88
CA GLU A 63 -1.91 11.24 -12.18
C GLU A 63 -2.43 10.19 -13.17
N LYS A 64 -2.98 10.65 -14.31
CA LYS A 64 -3.30 9.77 -15.45
C LYS A 64 -2.09 8.98 -15.94
N LYS A 65 -0.90 9.61 -15.95
CA LYS A 65 0.36 8.93 -16.31
C LYS A 65 0.85 7.99 -15.20
N MET A 66 0.59 8.32 -13.94
CA MET A 66 1.00 7.49 -12.80
C MET A 66 0.34 6.11 -12.79
N LEU A 67 -0.86 5.97 -13.36
CA LEU A 67 -1.56 4.69 -13.55
C LEU A 67 -0.65 3.63 -14.20
N PHE A 68 0.24 4.04 -15.12
CA PHE A 68 1.16 3.15 -15.85
C PHE A 68 2.51 2.94 -15.16
N THR A 69 2.73 3.50 -13.96
CA THR A 69 4.02 3.42 -13.26
C THR A 69 4.06 2.41 -12.12
N LEU A 70 2.96 1.66 -11.90
CA LEU A 70 2.81 0.69 -10.82
C LEU A 70 3.64 -0.59 -11.01
N ASP A 71 4.06 -0.89 -12.24
CA ASP A 71 4.81 -2.11 -12.58
C ASP A 71 6.06 -2.29 -11.71
N LYS A 72 6.80 -1.20 -11.44
CA LYS A 72 8.01 -1.22 -10.60
C LYS A 72 7.78 -1.79 -9.19
N HIS A 73 6.54 -1.83 -8.72
CA HIS A 73 6.17 -2.32 -7.39
C HIS A 73 5.64 -3.76 -7.39
N VAL A 74 5.26 -4.34 -8.53
CA VAL A 74 4.55 -5.64 -8.57
C VAL A 74 5.24 -6.72 -9.41
N ILE A 75 6.23 -6.35 -10.24
CA ILE A 75 6.91 -7.27 -11.19
C ILE A 75 7.49 -8.53 -10.51
N PHE A 76 7.87 -8.47 -9.23
CA PHE A 76 8.47 -9.63 -8.55
C PHE A 76 7.47 -10.76 -8.26
N ASN A 77 6.16 -10.53 -8.41
CA ASN A 77 5.11 -11.51 -8.13
C ASN A 77 4.03 -11.50 -9.22
N TYR A 78 3.77 -12.68 -9.79
CA TYR A 78 2.80 -12.85 -10.87
C TYR A 78 1.36 -12.49 -10.47
N LEU A 79 0.91 -12.87 -9.28
CA LEU A 79 -0.45 -12.54 -8.80
C LEU A 79 -0.63 -11.04 -8.59
N LEU A 80 0.37 -10.35 -8.03
CA LEU A 80 0.33 -8.90 -7.86
C LEU A 80 0.33 -8.17 -9.21
N THR A 81 0.99 -8.74 -10.22
CA THR A 81 0.96 -8.22 -11.59
C THR A 81 -0.45 -8.34 -12.17
N ILE A 82 -1.11 -9.49 -12.04
CA ILE A 82 -2.50 -9.66 -12.48
C ILE A 82 -3.43 -8.68 -11.76
N LEU A 83 -3.31 -8.56 -10.44
CA LEU A 83 -4.14 -7.65 -9.65
C LEU A 83 -3.97 -6.20 -10.13
N LYS A 84 -2.73 -5.77 -10.34
CA LYS A 84 -2.40 -4.46 -10.90
C LYS A 84 -3.04 -4.26 -12.28
N ASP A 85 -3.01 -5.26 -13.16
CA ASP A 85 -3.63 -5.14 -14.49
C ASP A 85 -5.12 -4.86 -14.39
N VAL A 86 -5.83 -5.54 -13.48
CA VAL A 86 -7.27 -5.29 -13.25
C VAL A 86 -7.52 -3.86 -12.77
N ILE A 87 -6.73 -3.38 -11.80
CA ILE A 87 -6.85 -2.02 -11.25
C ILE A 87 -6.55 -0.96 -12.32
N VAL A 88 -5.54 -1.20 -13.16
CA VAL A 88 -5.20 -0.29 -14.27
C VAL A 88 -6.31 -0.25 -15.31
N GLN A 89 -6.91 -1.40 -15.66
CA GLN A 89 -8.04 -1.45 -16.58
C GLN A 89 -9.27 -0.71 -16.07
N GLU A 90 -9.53 -0.76 -14.77
CA GLU A 90 -10.61 0.01 -14.15
C GLU A 90 -10.37 1.52 -14.31
N GLY A 91 -9.16 2.01 -13.99
CA GLY A 91 -8.79 3.41 -14.18
C GLY A 91 -8.89 3.87 -15.65
N ILE A 92 -8.42 3.05 -16.60
CA ILE A 92 -8.54 3.32 -18.04
C ILE A 92 -10.02 3.40 -18.46
N THR A 93 -10.87 2.51 -17.94
CA THR A 93 -12.30 2.49 -18.26
C THR A 93 -12.98 3.77 -17.76
N LYS A 94 -12.62 4.21 -16.55
CA LYS A 94 -13.10 5.47 -15.98
C LYS A 94 -12.68 6.68 -16.84
N LEU A 95 -11.42 6.73 -17.26
CA LEU A 95 -10.91 7.78 -18.16
C LEU A 95 -11.69 7.84 -19.47
N LYS A 96 -11.88 6.69 -20.13
CA LYS A 96 -12.66 6.61 -21.38
C LYS A 96 -14.11 7.07 -21.19
N SER A 97 -14.74 6.73 -20.06
CA SER A 97 -16.11 7.15 -19.78
C SER A 97 -16.22 8.67 -19.61
N ALA A 98 -15.23 9.31 -19.01
CA ALA A 98 -15.18 10.76 -18.87
C ALA A 98 -14.90 11.49 -20.20
N GLU A 99 -14.06 10.91 -21.06
CA GLU A 99 -13.82 11.43 -22.41
C GLU A 99 -15.04 11.33 -23.33
N LEU A 100 -15.86 10.27 -23.20
CA LEU A 100 -17.09 10.07 -23.97
C LEU A 100 -18.29 10.89 -23.48
N SER A 101 -18.19 11.49 -22.29
CA SER A 101 -19.26 12.30 -21.66
C SER A 101 -19.11 13.81 -21.93
N ASN A 102 -18.02 14.22 -22.60
CA ASN A 102 -17.74 15.59 -23.05
C ASN A 102 -17.97 15.75 -24.57
#